data_AF-A0A7R9FQ35-F1
#
_entry.id   AF-A0A7R9FQ35-F1
#
_cell.length_a   1.000
_cell.length_b   1.000
_cell.length_c   1.000
_cell.angle_alpha   90.00
_cell.angle_beta   90.00
_cell.angle_gamma   90.00
#
_symmetry.space_group_name_H-M   'P 1'
#
loop_
_entity.id
_entity.type
_entity.pdbx_description
1 polymer ?
#
loop_
_entity_poly.entity_id
_entity_poly.type
_entity_poly.pdbx_seq_one_letter_code
_entity_poly.pdbx_strand_id
1 'polypeptide(L)'
;MILKKVDSLYVEERRQLRVQIEWTDSLLLFQAHYHLYDDVARIHNYQMRREISALQAENYSLERQLFSYQRSIALAHSRGQYSEDTDEIGDFRYRDEAHDRPPYSLADRSVSTDTEYA
;
A
#
# COMPACT_ATOMS: atom_id res chain seq x y z
N MET A 1 -22.53 -44.61 28.19
CA MET A 1 -21.47 -43.58 28.11
C MET A 1 -21.53 -42.97 26.71
N ILE A 2 -22.04 -41.75 26.56
CA ILE A 2 -22.17 -41.10 25.25
C ILE A 2 -20.90 -40.31 25.01
N LEU A 3 -20.07 -40.76 24.07
CA LEU A 3 -18.93 -39.99 23.57
C LEU A 3 -19.49 -38.85 22.73
N LYS A 4 -19.49 -37.62 23.26
CA LYS A 4 -19.76 -36.42 22.46
C LYS A 4 -18.66 -36.31 21.41
N LYS A 5 -19.03 -36.46 20.15
CA LYS A 5 -18.18 -36.20 18.99
C LYS A 5 -17.77 -34.73 19.06
N VAL A 6 -16.50 -34.46 19.32
CA VAL A 6 -15.94 -33.12 19.23
C VAL A 6 -15.79 -32.83 17.75
N ASP A 7 -16.69 -32.03 17.19
CA ASP A 7 -16.50 -31.55 15.83
C ASP A 7 -15.27 -30.63 15.83
N SER A 8 -14.30 -30.97 14.96
CA SER A 8 -13.06 -30.21 14.84
C SER A 8 -13.38 -28.83 14.26
N LEU A 9 -13.01 -27.76 14.98
CA LEU A 9 -13.28 -26.37 14.59
C LEU A 9 -12.69 -26.00 13.21
N TYR A 10 -11.71 -26.77 12.75
CA TYR A 10 -10.96 -26.52 11.52
C TYR A 10 -11.51 -27.29 10.32
N VAL A 11 -12.43 -28.24 10.54
CA VAL A 11 -12.97 -29.09 9.49
C VAL A 11 -14.34 -28.55 9.11
N GLU A 12 -14.47 -28.06 7.87
CA GLU A 12 -15.72 -27.58 7.31
C GLU A 12 -16.79 -28.68 7.32
N GLU A 13 -18.06 -28.30 7.28
CA GLU A 13 -19.22 -29.22 7.32
C GLU A 13 -19.15 -30.35 6.28
N ARG A 14 -18.47 -30.11 5.15
CA ARG A 14 -18.21 -31.09 4.08
C ARG A 14 -17.04 -32.04 4.36
N ARG A 15 -16.51 -32.07 5.58
CA ARG A 15 -15.26 -32.77 5.96
C ARG A 15 -14.05 -32.32 5.15
N GLN A 16 -13.99 -31.02 4.83
CA GLN A 16 -12.91 -30.41 4.07
C GLN A 16 -12.08 -29.49 4.96
N LEU A 17 -10.78 -29.40 4.71
CA LEU A 17 -9.84 -28.53 5.41
C LEU A 17 -8.97 -27.85 4.37
N ARG A 18 -8.88 -26.52 4.41
CA ARG A 18 -7.94 -25.75 3.61
C ARG A 18 -6.69 -25.47 4.44
N VAL A 19 -5.55 -25.99 4.00
CA VAL A 19 -4.25 -25.75 4.63
C VAL A 19 -3.45 -24.81 3.73
N GLN A 20 -2.98 -23.70 4.29
CA GLN A 20 -1.96 -22.88 3.66
C GLN A 20 -0.61 -23.34 4.20
N ILE A 21 0.24 -23.84 3.31
CA ILE A 21 1.60 -24.25 3.62
C ILE A 21 2.52 -23.15 3.08
N GLU A 22 3.26 -22.51 3.96
CA GLU A 22 4.27 -21.53 3.60
C GLU A 22 5.65 -22.12 3.91
N TRP A 23 6.51 -22.15 2.89
CA TRP A 23 7.92 -22.47 3.07
C TRP A 23 8.64 -21.15 3.34
N THR A 24 8.92 -20.88 4.59
CA THR A 24 9.73 -19.72 4.99
C THR A 24 11.18 -20.17 5.10
N ASP A 25 12.10 -19.41 4.49
CA ASP A 25 13.53 -19.61 4.66
C ASP A 25 13.89 -19.45 6.15
N SER A 26 13.94 -20.57 6.84
CA SER A 26 14.46 -20.65 8.19
C SER A 26 15.97 -20.76 8.05
N LEU A 27 16.65 -19.61 8.02
CA LEU A 27 18.09 -19.56 8.27
C LEU A 27 18.29 -20.24 9.63
N LEU A 28 18.73 -21.49 9.61
CA LEU A 28 19.12 -22.23 10.80
C LEU A 28 20.42 -21.58 11.26
N LEU A 29 20.29 -20.46 11.97
CA LEU A 29 21.42 -19.75 12.54
C LEU A 29 22.05 -20.69 13.56
N PHE A 30 23.18 -21.28 13.17
CA PHE A 30 24.03 -22.04 14.08
C PHE A 30 24.22 -21.21 15.36
N GLN A 31 23.98 -21.82 16.53
CA GLN A 31 23.98 -21.16 17.84
C GLN A 31 25.19 -20.26 18.11
N ALA A 32 26.32 -20.51 17.43
CA ALA A 32 27.54 -19.69 17.51
C ALA A 32 27.38 -18.23 17.02
N HIS A 33 26.36 -17.92 16.21
CA HIS A 33 26.17 -16.58 15.62
C HIS A 33 24.83 -15.94 16.00
N TYR A 34 24.02 -16.57 16.85
CA TYR A 34 22.76 -16.02 17.30
C TYR A 34 22.96 -15.11 18.52
N HIS A 35 22.72 -13.82 18.38
CA HIS A 35 22.79 -12.86 19.47
C HIS A 35 21.40 -12.64 20.08
N LEU A 36 21.36 -12.37 21.39
CA LEU A 36 20.12 -12.07 22.15
C LEU A 36 19.24 -10.96 21.52
N TYR A 37 19.82 -10.11 20.66
CA TYR A 37 19.15 -8.98 20.05
C TYR A 37 18.67 -9.23 18.62
N ASP A 38 18.99 -10.39 18.02
CA ASP A 38 18.61 -10.69 16.64
C ASP A 38 17.09 -10.78 16.48
N ASP A 39 16.41 -11.36 17.47
CA ASP A 39 14.95 -11.38 17.54
C ASP A 39 14.34 -9.99 17.63
N VAL A 40 14.91 -9.14 18.49
CA VAL A 40 14.45 -7.76 18.68
C VAL A 40 14.62 -6.98 17.39
N ALA A 41 15.79 -7.08 16.75
CA ALA A 41 16.06 -6.44 15.48
C ALA A 41 15.13 -6.92 14.36
N ARG A 42 14.83 -8.23 14.32
CA ARG A 42 13.89 -8.82 13.35
C ARG A 42 12.47 -8.31 13.55
N ILE A 43 11.98 -8.32 14.79
CA ILE A 43 10.63 -7.84 15.13
C ILE A 43 10.50 -6.35 14.82
N HIS A 44 11.48 -5.53 15.24
CA HIS A 44 11.47 -4.10 14.97
C HIS A 44 11.52 -3.80 13.48
N ASN A 45 12.36 -4.49 12.71
CA ASN A 45 12.41 -4.31 11.25
C ASN A 45 11.06 -4.63 10.60
N TYR A 46 10.42 -5.72 11.02
CA TYR A 46 9.10 -6.09 10.52
C TYR A 46 8.04 -5.03 10.86
N GLN A 47 8.02 -4.58 12.12
CA GLN A 47 7.09 -3.54 12.59
C GLN A 47 7.27 -2.23 11.84
N MET A 48 8.51 -1.73 11.75
CA MET A 48 8.82 -0.49 11.03
C MET A 48 8.44 -0.57 9.56
N ARG A 49 8.74 -1.68 8.87
CA ARG A 49 8.35 -1.86 7.46
C ARG A 49 6.83 -1.78 7.29
N ARG A 50 6.08 -2.43 8.18
CA ARG A 50 4.62 -2.40 8.15
C ARG A 50 4.06 -1.00 8.40
N GLU A 51 4.64 -0.27 9.35
CA GLU A 51 4.26 1.11 9.65
C GLU A 51 4.56 2.05 8.49
N ILE A 52 5.75 1.95 7.87
CA ILE A 52 6.11 2.71 6.68
C ILE A 52 5.10 2.46 5.55
N SER A 53 4.74 1.20 5.27
CA SER A 53 3.76 0.88 4.23
C SER A 53 2.36 1.44 4.54
N ALA A 54 1.94 1.40 5.80
CA ALA A 54 0.65 1.97 6.21
C ALA A 54 0.65 3.50 6.02
N LEU A 55 1.70 4.17 6.47
CA LEU A 55 1.87 5.62 6.30
C LEU A 55 1.92 6.03 4.83
N GLN A 56 2.60 5.26 3.97
CA GLN A 56 2.64 5.50 2.53
C GLN A 56 1.25 5.38 1.89
N ALA A 57 0.47 4.37 2.27
CA ALA A 57 -0.89 4.18 1.77
C ALA A 57 -1.84 5.32 2.21
N GLU A 58 -1.73 5.76 3.46
CA GLU A 58 -2.48 6.90 3.98
C GLU A 58 -2.10 8.20 3.26
N ASN A 59 -0.79 8.46 3.13
CA ASN A 59 -0.30 9.66 2.46
C ASN A 59 -0.78 9.73 1.00
N TYR A 60 -0.69 8.62 0.26
CA TYR A 60 -1.23 8.51 -1.10
C TYR A 60 -2.74 8.79 -1.16
N SER A 61 -3.52 8.28 -0.20
CA SER A 61 -4.96 8.55 -0.12
C SER A 61 -5.23 10.04 0.12
N LEU A 62 -4.47 10.68 1.02
CA LEU A 62 -4.60 12.10 1.34
C LEU A 62 -4.25 12.97 0.13
N GLU A 63 -3.15 12.68 -0.56
CA GLU A 63 -2.76 13.38 -1.79
C GLU A 63 -3.88 13.32 -2.85
N ARG A 64 -4.50 12.15 -3.02
CA ARG A 64 -5.61 11.95 -3.96
C ARG A 64 -6.85 12.76 -3.55
N GLN A 65 -7.14 12.86 -2.26
CA GLN A 65 -8.22 13.71 -1.76
C GLN A 65 -7.93 15.20 -1.99
N LEU A 66 -6.70 15.63 -1.69
CA LEU A 66 -6.26 17.01 -1.92
C LEU A 66 -6.43 17.41 -3.39
N PHE A 67 -5.97 16.56 -4.31
CA PHE A 67 -6.13 16.77 -5.75
C PHE A 67 -7.61 16.84 -6.17
N SER A 68 -8.45 15.96 -5.62
CA SER A 68 -9.90 15.97 -5.87
C SER A 68 -10.54 17.28 -5.41
N TYR A 69 -10.20 17.76 -4.22
CA TYR A 69 -10.71 19.03 -3.70
C TYR A 69 -10.24 20.20 -4.54
N GLN A 70 -8.96 20.27 -4.90
CA GLN A 70 -8.43 21.30 -5.80
C GLN A 70 -9.16 21.32 -7.14
N ARG A 71 -9.42 20.14 -7.74
CA ARG A 71 -10.19 20.02 -8.97
C ARG A 71 -11.63 20.55 -8.79
N SER A 72 -12.28 20.20 -7.68
CA SER A 72 -13.65 20.66 -7.41
C SER A 72 -13.74 22.17 -7.23
N ILE A 73 -12.74 22.77 -6.57
CA ILE A 73 -12.63 24.22 -6.36
C ILE A 73 -12.41 24.92 -7.72
N ALA A 74 -11.49 24.42 -8.55
CA ALA A 74 -11.26 24.96 -9.89
C ALA A 74 -12.52 24.89 -10.77
N LEU A 75 -13.29 23.80 -10.69
CA LEU A 75 -14.57 23.67 -11.40
C LEU A 75 -15.62 24.68 -10.89
N ALA A 76 -15.71 24.88 -9.58
CA ALA A 76 -16.62 25.85 -8.99
C ALA A 76 -16.26 27.29 -9.38
N HIS A 77 -14.96 27.62 -9.42
CA HIS A 77 -14.49 28.94 -9.85
C HIS A 77 -14.66 29.18 -11.35
N SER A 78 -14.47 28.15 -12.19
CA SER A 78 -14.72 28.26 -13.64
C SER A 78 -16.21 28.40 -13.98
N ARG A 79 -17.11 27.78 -13.22
CA ARG A 79 -18.57 28.02 -13.33
C ARG A 79 -19.02 29.45 -13.01
N GLY A 80 -18.15 30.28 -12.41
CA GLY A 80 -18.38 31.72 -12.25
C GLY A 80 -18.05 32.57 -13.48
N GLN A 81 -17.46 31.98 -14.52
CA GLN A 81 -17.11 32.64 -15.77
C GLN A 81 -17.60 31.79 -16.96
N TYR A 82 -18.72 32.21 -17.55
CA TYR A 82 -19.33 31.74 -18.81
C TYR A 82 -20.21 30.47 -18.76
N SER A 83 -21.51 30.75 -18.98
CA SER A 83 -22.53 30.01 -19.76
C SER A 83 -22.48 28.48 -19.79
N GLU A 84 -23.52 27.90 -19.16
CA GLU A 84 -24.44 26.93 -19.77
C GLU A 84 -23.94 26.25 -21.06
N ASP A 85 -23.33 25.08 -20.91
CA ASP A 85 -23.38 23.98 -21.87
C ASP A 85 -23.21 22.68 -21.05
N THR A 86 -24.33 22.24 -20.49
CA THR A 86 -24.54 20.85 -20.11
C THR A 86 -24.75 20.05 -21.39
N ASP A 87 -23.72 19.33 -21.84
CA ASP A 87 -23.88 18.18 -22.74
C ASP A 87 -22.89 17.06 -22.37
N GLU A 88 -23.48 15.98 -21.86
CA GLU A 88 -23.17 14.55 -21.90
C GLU A 88 -21.75 14.00 -22.24
N ILE A 89 -21.46 12.84 -21.61
CA ILE A 89 -20.53 11.74 -22.02
C ILE A 89 -19.05 11.90 -21.57
N GLY A 90 -18.42 10.99 -20.83
CA GLY A 90 -18.81 9.63 -20.48
C GLY A 90 -17.85 8.94 -19.51
N ASP A 91 -18.35 7.80 -19.03
CA ASP A 91 -17.68 6.73 -18.27
C ASP A 91 -16.37 6.29 -18.93
N PHE A 92 -15.24 6.91 -18.59
CA PHE A 92 -13.91 6.37 -18.93
C PHE A 92 -13.47 5.39 -17.86
N ARG A 93 -14.02 4.18 -17.98
CA ARG A 93 -13.44 2.97 -17.38
C ARG A 93 -11.99 2.83 -17.84
N TYR A 94 -11.12 2.61 -16.87
CA TYR A 94 -9.77 2.06 -16.95
C TYR A 94 -9.39 1.48 -18.33
N ARG A 95 -8.51 2.20 -19.04
CA ARG A 95 -7.62 1.56 -20.03
C ARG A 95 -6.24 1.45 -19.41
N ASP A 96 -5.94 0.23 -19.01
CA ASP A 96 -4.62 -0.26 -18.66
C ASP A 96 -3.74 -0.14 -19.90
N GLU A 97 -2.80 0.80 -19.91
CA GLU A 97 -1.80 0.92 -20.98
C GLU A 97 -0.43 1.11 -20.32
N ALA A 98 0.22 -0.03 -20.10
CA ALA A 98 1.60 -0.16 -19.70
C ALA A 98 2.55 0.40 -20.78
N HIS A 99 3.68 0.90 -20.31
CA HIS A 99 4.95 1.07 -21.03
C HIS A 99 4.96 1.93 -22.30
N ASP A 100 5.27 3.22 -22.15
CA ASP A 100 6.47 3.84 -22.75
C ASP A 100 6.43 5.36 -22.63
N ARG A 101 7.11 5.93 -21.61
CA ARG A 101 7.62 7.31 -21.69
C ARG A 101 9.01 7.39 -21.04
N PRO A 102 10.00 8.02 -21.70
CA PRO A 102 11.37 8.05 -21.22
C PRO A 102 11.51 8.98 -20.00
N PRO A 103 12.42 8.68 -19.06
CA PRO A 103 12.79 9.63 -18.03
C PRO A 103 13.69 10.69 -18.70
N TYR A 104 13.61 11.92 -18.20
CA TYR A 104 14.44 13.07 -18.57
C TYR A 104 14.00 13.86 -19.82
N SER A 105 13.27 14.95 -19.57
CA SER A 105 13.47 16.18 -20.32
C SER A 105 13.16 17.41 -19.47
N LEU A 106 14.25 18.11 -19.12
CA LEU A 106 14.38 19.56 -19.08
C LEU A 106 13.69 20.37 -17.95
N ALA A 107 13.79 19.94 -16.69
CA ALA A 107 13.54 20.85 -15.56
C ALA A 107 14.55 20.68 -14.40
N ASP A 108 15.72 20.10 -14.68
CA ASP A 108 16.83 20.12 -13.74
C ASP A 108 17.50 21.51 -13.75
N ARG A 109 18.10 21.88 -12.61
CA ARG A 109 19.03 23.02 -12.38
C ARG A 109 18.44 24.35 -11.89
N SER A 110 17.94 24.40 -10.66
CA SER A 110 18.43 25.44 -9.75
C SER A 110 18.41 25.05 -8.26
N VAL A 111 19.57 24.59 -7.81
CA VAL A 111 20.26 25.03 -6.57
C VAL A 111 19.67 24.62 -5.20
N SER A 112 20.23 23.49 -4.74
CA SER A 112 21.05 23.34 -3.52
C SER A 112 20.40 23.03 -2.17
N THR A 113 20.53 21.75 -1.84
CA THR A 113 20.90 21.11 -0.57
C THR A 113 21.28 22.01 0.60
N ASP A 114 20.59 21.84 1.72
CA ASP A 114 21.17 21.77 3.08
C ASP A 114 20.21 21.00 3.99
N THR A 115 20.55 19.72 4.24
CA THR A 115 20.02 18.96 5.38
C THR A 115 21.21 18.49 6.19
N GLU A 116 21.61 19.30 7.17
CA GLU A 116 22.56 18.90 8.21
C GLU A 116 21.78 18.13 9.29
N TYR A 117 22.08 16.84 9.44
CA TYR A 117 21.68 16.05 10.59
C TYR A 117 22.90 15.93 11.50
N ALA A 118 22.80 16.45 12.72
CA ALA A 118 23.66 16.14 13.87
C ALA A 118 22.77 15.82 15.07
#